data_AF-A0A847BU55-F1
#
_entry.id   AF-A0A847BU55-F1
#
_cell.length_a   1.000
_cell.length_b   1.000
_cell.length_c   1.000
_cell.angle_alpha   90.00
_cell.angle_beta   90.00
_cell.angle_gamma   90.00
#
_symmetry.space_group_name_H-M   'P 1'
#
loop_
_entity.id
_entity.type
_entity.pdbx_description
1 polymer ?
#
loop_
_entity_poly.entity_id
_entity_poly.type
_entity_poly.pdbx_seq_one_letter_code
_entity_poly.pdbx_strand_id
1 'polypeptide(L)'
;VDFSIIHSSPWFAMPAFVAPEFNLQAIIYILPIAIAPAVEHIGDMLAISNVTKEDYLKKPGLKNTLLADGLATSAASFLGGPPNTTYSEVTGAVTITKAFNPAIMTWAAIFAIILAFVGKLGGLLATIPVPVMGGILLLLFGIIASVGMDTLIKSKTDLADPRNMIIVSIILVFAIGGMTFNFGGVGFSGIGLGAIVGIVLNFVLPKTKHFDGF
;
A
#
# COMPACT_ATOMS: atom_id res chain seq x y z
N VAL A 1 4.43 23.05 -19.38
CA VAL A 1 3.45 23.19 -18.29
C VAL A 1 2.50 24.30 -18.71
N ASP A 2 1.20 24.03 -18.78
CA ASP A 2 0.19 25.03 -19.09
C ASP A 2 -0.53 25.45 -17.80
N PHE A 3 -0.45 26.73 -17.45
CA PHE A 3 -1.05 27.29 -16.24
C PHE A 3 -2.44 27.89 -16.47
N SER A 4 -2.94 27.91 -17.72
CA SER A 4 -4.27 28.41 -18.07
C SER A 4 -5.38 27.70 -17.27
N ILE A 5 -5.20 26.39 -17.03
CA ILE A 5 -6.09 25.52 -16.25
C ILE A 5 -6.25 26.02 -14.81
N ILE A 6 -5.18 26.55 -14.21
CA ILE A 6 -5.25 27.11 -12.84
C ILE A 6 -6.12 28.36 -12.85
N HIS A 7 -5.99 29.22 -13.86
CA HIS A 7 -6.79 30.45 -13.96
C HIS A 7 -8.28 30.15 -14.20
N SER A 8 -8.61 29.16 -15.02
CA SER A 8 -10.00 28.78 -15.32
C SER A 8 -10.65 27.94 -14.22
N SER A 9 -9.88 27.29 -13.35
CA SER A 9 -10.43 26.48 -12.26
C SER A 9 -11.15 27.34 -11.20
N PRO A 10 -12.27 26.90 -10.62
CA PRO A 10 -12.95 27.66 -9.57
C PRO A 10 -12.16 27.60 -8.24
N TRP A 11 -12.39 28.57 -7.37
CA TRP A 11 -11.82 28.53 -6.02
C TRP A 11 -12.45 27.45 -5.14
N PHE A 12 -13.74 27.22 -5.30
CA PHE A 12 -14.48 26.15 -4.65
C PHE A 12 -15.02 25.17 -5.69
N ALA A 13 -14.74 23.88 -5.52
CA ALA A 13 -15.23 22.80 -6.36
C ALA A 13 -15.73 21.66 -5.47
N MET A 14 -16.92 21.14 -5.72
CA MET A 14 -17.39 19.91 -5.07
C MET A 14 -16.68 18.71 -5.69
N PRO A 15 -16.10 17.78 -4.91
CA PRO A 15 -15.57 16.52 -5.44
C PRO A 15 -16.63 15.73 -6.21
N ALA A 16 -16.20 15.05 -7.27
CA ALA A 16 -17.08 14.20 -8.06
C ALA A 16 -17.31 12.87 -7.32
N PHE A 17 -18.51 12.68 -6.78
CA PHE A 17 -18.91 11.44 -6.12
C PHE A 17 -19.49 10.47 -7.14
N VAL A 18 -19.13 9.19 -7.03
CA VAL A 18 -19.66 8.10 -7.87
C VAL A 18 -20.33 7.08 -6.97
N ALA A 19 -21.59 6.75 -7.28
CA ALA A 19 -22.32 5.73 -6.54
C ALA A 19 -21.79 4.33 -6.90
N PRO A 20 -21.70 3.40 -5.93
CA PRO A 20 -21.25 2.04 -6.20
C PRO A 20 -22.28 1.25 -7.02
N GLU A 21 -21.80 0.45 -7.97
CA GLU A 21 -22.61 -0.50 -8.72
C GLU A 21 -22.26 -1.93 -8.28
N PHE A 22 -23.29 -2.76 -8.04
CA PHE A 22 -23.07 -4.15 -7.66
C PHE A 22 -22.86 -5.02 -8.90
N ASN A 23 -21.61 -5.41 -9.14
CA ASN A 23 -21.23 -6.33 -10.21
C ASN A 23 -20.45 -7.52 -9.66
N LEU A 24 -21.06 -8.71 -9.69
CA LEU A 24 -20.48 -9.92 -9.09
C LEU A 24 -19.16 -10.35 -9.78
N GLN A 25 -19.04 -10.18 -11.10
CA GLN A 25 -17.80 -10.50 -11.81
C GLN A 25 -16.66 -9.57 -11.40
N ALA A 26 -16.92 -8.25 -11.29
CA ALA A 26 -15.94 -7.28 -10.85
C ALA A 26 -15.49 -7.54 -9.39
N ILE A 27 -16.43 -7.90 -8.51
CA ILE A 27 -16.14 -8.24 -7.11
C ILE A 27 -15.21 -9.44 -7.03
N ILE A 28 -15.52 -10.53 -7.74
CA ILE A 28 -14.69 -11.74 -7.76
C ILE A 28 -13.29 -11.44 -8.32
N TYR A 29 -13.18 -10.53 -9.29
CA TYR A 29 -11.90 -10.13 -9.86
C TYR A 29 -11.03 -9.31 -8.88
N ILE A 30 -11.63 -8.36 -8.15
CA ILE A 30 -10.90 -7.49 -7.22
C ILE A 30 -10.55 -8.22 -5.92
N LEU A 31 -11.32 -9.22 -5.51
CA LEU A 31 -11.15 -9.90 -4.21
C LEU A 31 -9.72 -10.44 -3.97
N PRO A 32 -9.05 -11.12 -4.92
CA PRO A 32 -7.68 -11.59 -4.71
C PRO A 32 -6.66 -10.45 -4.74
N ILE A 33 -6.95 -9.34 -5.44
CA ILE A 33 -6.10 -8.14 -5.47
C ILE A 33 -6.12 -7.45 -4.09
N ALA A 34 -7.27 -7.47 -3.39
CA ALA A 34 -7.43 -6.90 -2.06
C ALA A 34 -6.56 -7.58 -0.97
N ILE A 35 -6.02 -8.78 -1.24
CA ILE A 35 -5.06 -9.44 -0.34
C ILE A 35 -3.74 -8.65 -0.27
N ALA A 36 -3.30 -8.04 -1.37
CA ALA A 36 -2.03 -7.31 -1.39
C ALA A 36 -2.04 -6.12 -0.42
N PRO A 37 -3.03 -5.20 -0.45
CA PRO A 37 -3.16 -4.13 0.54
C PRO A 37 -3.26 -4.64 1.98
N ALA A 38 -3.93 -5.78 2.23
CA ALA A 38 -4.01 -6.34 3.57
C ALA A 38 -2.65 -6.81 4.10
N VAL A 39 -1.82 -7.41 3.24
CA VAL A 39 -0.45 -7.81 3.59
C VAL A 39 0.45 -6.57 3.74
N GLU A 40 0.29 -5.57 2.87
CA GLU A 40 0.98 -4.28 2.93
C GLU A 40 0.68 -3.57 4.27
N HIS A 41 -0.58 -3.50 4.68
CA HIS A 41 -1.00 -2.94 5.96
C HIS A 41 -0.29 -3.61 7.15
N ILE A 42 -0.13 -4.93 7.14
CA ILE A 42 0.60 -5.65 8.20
C ILE A 42 2.07 -5.19 8.23
N GLY A 43 2.71 -5.07 7.06
CA GLY A 43 4.07 -4.57 6.93
C GLY A 43 4.21 -3.14 7.44
N ASP A 44 3.27 -2.27 7.11
CA ASP A 44 3.27 -0.88 7.58
C ASP A 44 3.08 -0.76 9.09
N MET A 45 2.18 -1.57 9.67
CA MET A 45 2.01 -1.62 11.13
C MET A 45 3.29 -2.06 11.83
N LEU A 46 4.01 -3.04 11.27
CA LEU A 46 5.33 -3.42 11.77
C LEU A 46 6.36 -2.30 11.63
N ALA A 47 6.38 -1.61 10.49
CA ALA A 47 7.31 -0.51 10.24
C ALA A 47 7.09 0.64 11.23
N ILE A 48 5.85 1.12 11.38
CA ILE A 48 5.53 2.21 12.30
C ILE A 48 5.71 1.80 13.76
N SER A 49 5.43 0.55 14.12
CA SER A 49 5.74 0.00 15.45
C SER A 49 7.23 0.04 15.76
N ASN A 50 8.08 -0.31 14.79
CA ASN A 50 9.53 -0.27 14.95
C ASN A 50 10.07 1.17 15.10
N VAL A 51 9.42 2.14 14.45
CA VAL A 51 9.77 3.57 14.48
C VAL A 51 9.36 4.21 15.80
N THR A 52 8.11 3.96 16.24
CA THR A 52 7.52 4.51 17.47
C THR A 52 7.95 3.78 18.73
N LYS A 53 8.52 2.57 18.60
CA LYS A 53 8.85 1.65 19.70
C LYS A 53 7.64 1.14 20.48
N GLU A 54 6.47 1.15 19.84
CA GLU A 54 5.20 0.66 20.39
C GLU A 54 4.65 -0.48 19.52
N ASP A 55 4.16 -1.56 20.15
CA ASP A 55 3.62 -2.71 19.43
C ASP A 55 2.12 -2.53 19.12
N TYR A 56 1.83 -2.02 17.93
CA TYR A 56 0.47 -1.76 17.45
C TYR A 56 -0.25 -3.04 17.02
N LEU A 57 0.50 -4.12 16.73
CA LEU A 57 -0.08 -5.44 16.47
C LEU A 57 -0.68 -6.06 17.74
N LYS A 58 -0.17 -5.67 18.91
CA LYS A 58 -0.74 -6.05 20.21
C LYS A 58 -1.77 -5.05 20.72
N LYS A 59 -1.48 -3.74 20.67
CA LYS A 59 -2.40 -2.67 21.10
C LYS A 59 -2.26 -1.46 20.16
N PRO A 60 -3.29 -1.09 19.38
CA PRO A 60 -4.70 -1.48 19.48
C PRO A 60 -5.03 -2.89 18.99
N GLY A 61 -4.10 -3.57 18.34
CA GLY A 61 -4.28 -4.95 17.88
C GLY A 61 -4.50 -5.01 16.37
N LEU A 62 -3.88 -5.99 15.70
CA LEU A 62 -3.97 -6.14 14.23
C LEU A 62 -5.42 -6.25 13.72
N LYS A 63 -6.30 -6.90 14.49
CA LYS A 63 -7.73 -6.98 14.17
C LYS A 63 -8.37 -5.59 14.05
N ASN A 64 -8.02 -4.68 14.95
CA ASN A 64 -8.61 -3.35 15.00
C ASN A 64 -8.03 -2.45 13.91
N THR A 65 -6.73 -2.56 13.62
CA THR A 65 -6.10 -1.78 12.55
C THR A 65 -6.60 -2.22 11.16
N LEU A 66 -6.67 -3.52 10.89
CA LEU A 66 -7.22 -4.05 9.63
C LEU A 66 -8.71 -3.76 9.48
N LEU A 67 -9.48 -3.81 10.56
CA LEU A 67 -10.90 -3.45 10.52
C LEU A 67 -11.08 -1.96 10.20
N ALA A 68 -10.27 -1.08 10.80
CA ALA A 68 -10.31 0.35 10.50
C ALA A 68 -9.96 0.63 9.03
N ASP A 69 -8.95 -0.05 8.49
CA ASP A 69 -8.52 0.03 7.09
C ASP A 69 -9.63 -0.41 6.12
N GLY A 70 -10.25 -1.58 6.38
CA GLY A 70 -11.38 -2.06 5.60
C GLY A 70 -12.61 -1.16 5.66
N LEU A 71 -12.91 -0.58 6.82
CA LEU A 71 -13.99 0.40 6.97
C LEU A 71 -13.68 1.70 6.21
N ALA A 72 -12.43 2.18 6.26
CA ALA A 72 -12.00 3.36 5.52
C ALA A 72 -12.06 3.15 4.01
N THR A 73 -11.64 1.98 3.52
CA THR A 73 -11.75 1.60 2.10
C THR A 73 -13.21 1.46 1.67
N SER A 74 -14.05 0.86 2.51
CA SER A 74 -15.49 0.73 2.23
C SER A 74 -16.14 2.11 2.14
N ALA A 75 -15.88 3.01 3.10
CA ALA A 75 -16.40 4.37 3.10
C ALA A 75 -15.92 5.18 1.88
N ALA A 76 -14.65 5.06 1.49
CA ALA A 76 -14.12 5.68 0.28
C ALA A 76 -14.85 5.14 -0.97
N SER A 77 -15.04 3.83 -1.07
CA SER A 77 -15.70 3.19 -2.21
C SER A 77 -17.18 3.60 -2.34
N PHE A 78 -17.90 3.81 -1.23
CA PHE A 78 -19.27 4.33 -1.25
C PHE A 78 -19.38 5.76 -1.81
N LEU A 79 -18.29 6.52 -1.73
CA LEU A 79 -18.18 7.89 -2.25
C LEU A 79 -17.55 7.92 -3.67
N GLY A 80 -17.20 6.76 -4.23
CA GLY A 80 -16.53 6.67 -5.54
C GLY A 80 -15.02 6.89 -5.49
N GLY A 81 -14.43 6.89 -4.29
CA GLY A 81 -12.99 6.95 -4.08
C GLY A 81 -12.30 5.60 -4.34
N PRO A 82 -10.99 5.60 -4.63
CA PRO A 82 -10.22 4.38 -4.80
C PRO A 82 -10.03 3.65 -3.45
N PRO A 83 -9.67 2.35 -3.48
CA PRO A 83 -9.22 1.64 -2.29
C PRO A 83 -8.04 2.36 -1.63
N ASN A 84 -8.03 2.40 -0.29
CA ASN A 84 -6.95 3.02 0.48
C ASN A 84 -6.19 1.97 1.29
N THR A 85 -4.98 2.34 1.70
CA THR A 85 -4.12 1.55 2.60
C THR A 85 -3.25 2.52 3.40
N THR A 86 -2.51 2.00 4.36
CA THR A 86 -1.53 2.78 5.12
C THR A 86 -0.35 3.18 4.21
N TYR A 87 0.21 4.37 4.41
CA TYR A 87 1.31 4.87 3.57
C TYR A 87 2.65 4.72 4.28
N SER A 88 3.53 3.86 3.75
CA SER A 88 4.89 3.64 4.28
C SER A 88 5.74 4.92 4.24
N GLU A 89 5.46 5.84 3.31
CA GLU A 89 6.18 7.10 3.16
C GLU A 89 5.91 8.03 4.34
N VAL A 90 4.69 7.98 4.91
CA VAL A 90 4.36 8.71 6.13
C VAL A 90 5.14 8.14 7.30
N THR A 91 5.31 6.81 7.38
CA THR A 91 6.19 6.17 8.38
C THR A 91 7.64 6.65 8.26
N GLY A 92 8.14 6.79 7.04
CA GLY A 92 9.45 7.40 6.77
C GLY A 92 9.55 8.84 7.29
N ALA A 93 8.54 9.66 7.01
CA ALA A 93 8.47 11.04 7.53
C ALA A 93 8.39 11.09 9.07
N VAL A 94 7.62 10.21 9.71
CA VAL A 94 7.55 10.11 11.18
C VAL A 94 8.89 9.71 11.77
N THR A 95 9.67 8.87 11.10
CA THR A 95 11.02 8.47 11.52
C THR A 95 11.96 9.67 11.62
N ILE A 96 11.90 10.58 10.64
CA ILE A 96 12.76 11.76 10.56
C ILE A 96 12.26 12.86 11.51
N THR A 97 10.96 13.15 11.47
CA THR A 97 10.34 14.26 12.22
C THR A 97 10.17 13.95 13.70
N LYS A 98 10.18 12.66 14.08
CA LYS A 98 9.88 12.17 15.44
C LYS A 98 8.53 12.65 15.98
N ALA A 99 7.60 12.95 15.08
CA ALA A 99 6.27 13.45 15.40
C ALA A 99 5.30 12.27 15.61
N PHE A 100 5.36 11.64 16.78
CA PHE A 100 4.60 10.42 17.07
C PHE A 100 3.14 10.66 17.51
N ASN A 101 2.70 11.92 17.62
CA ASN A 101 1.34 12.23 18.06
C ASN A 101 0.32 11.94 16.93
N PRO A 102 -0.60 10.98 17.09
CA PRO A 102 -1.58 10.64 16.05
C PRO A 102 -2.56 11.78 15.74
N ALA A 103 -2.73 12.75 16.65
CA ALA A 103 -3.56 13.94 16.39
C ALA A 103 -3.05 14.74 15.18
N ILE A 104 -1.75 14.69 14.88
CA ILE A 104 -1.16 15.35 13.70
C ILE A 104 -1.78 14.78 12.41
N MET A 105 -2.00 13.46 12.37
CA MET A 105 -2.65 12.82 11.21
C MET A 105 -4.12 13.21 11.09
N THR A 106 -4.81 13.45 12.20
CA THR A 106 -6.19 13.94 12.18
C THR A 106 -6.26 15.34 11.57
N TRP A 107 -5.35 16.24 11.94
CA TRP A 107 -5.26 17.57 11.34
C TRP A 107 -4.89 17.52 9.86
N ALA A 108 -3.97 16.63 9.48
CA ALA A 108 -3.62 16.40 8.08
C ALA A 108 -4.83 15.92 7.27
N ALA A 109 -5.63 15.00 7.81
CA ALA A 109 -6.86 14.52 7.16
C ALA A 109 -7.90 15.62 6.99
N ILE A 110 -8.16 16.43 8.03
CA ILE A 110 -9.08 17.58 7.95
C ILE A 110 -8.59 18.58 6.90
N PHE A 111 -7.30 18.88 6.89
CA PHE A 111 -6.71 19.78 5.91
C PHE A 111 -6.84 19.23 4.49
N ALA A 112 -6.60 17.93 4.29
CA ALA A 112 -6.78 17.27 2.99
C ALA A 112 -8.25 17.32 2.53
N ILE A 113 -9.21 17.12 3.43
CA ILE A 113 -10.64 17.26 3.12
C ILE A 113 -10.95 18.68 2.66
N ILE A 114 -10.49 19.70 3.38
CA ILE A 114 -10.71 21.11 3.00
C ILE A 114 -10.08 21.39 1.63
N LEU A 115 -8.86 20.92 1.40
CA LEU A 115 -8.14 21.10 0.14
C LEU A 115 -8.83 20.39 -1.03
N ALA A 116 -9.54 19.29 -0.81
CA ALA A 116 -10.32 18.62 -1.85
C ALA A 116 -11.42 19.53 -2.43
N PHE A 117 -11.88 20.54 -1.68
CA PHE A 117 -12.83 21.53 -2.18
C PHE A 117 -12.17 22.71 -2.89
N VAL A 118 -10.84 22.81 -2.89
CA VAL A 118 -10.12 23.91 -3.53
C VAL A 118 -9.86 23.58 -5.00
N GLY A 119 -10.75 24.02 -5.88
CA GLY A 119 -10.66 23.70 -7.33
C GLY A 119 -9.36 24.17 -7.97
N LYS A 120 -8.78 25.29 -7.50
CA LYS A 120 -7.46 25.77 -7.92
C LYS A 120 -6.33 24.76 -7.65
N LEU A 121 -6.40 24.04 -6.53
CA LEU A 121 -5.43 23.00 -6.21
C LEU A 121 -5.55 21.84 -7.19
N GLY A 122 -6.78 21.40 -7.51
CA GLY A 122 -7.02 20.39 -8.54
C GLY A 122 -6.47 20.81 -9.90
N GLY A 123 -6.68 22.07 -10.30
CA GLY A 123 -6.09 22.66 -11.50
C GLY A 123 -4.56 22.64 -11.48
N LEU A 124 -3.94 22.98 -10.34
CA LEU A 124 -2.49 22.96 -10.17
C LEU A 124 -1.93 21.53 -10.27
N LEU A 125 -2.57 20.55 -9.63
CA LEU A 125 -2.17 19.15 -9.71
C LEU A 125 -2.25 18.63 -11.16
N ALA A 126 -3.27 19.06 -11.92
CA ALA A 126 -3.41 18.72 -13.34
C ALA A 126 -2.31 19.31 -14.23
N THR A 127 -1.59 20.35 -13.77
CA THR A 127 -0.46 20.92 -14.51
C THR A 127 0.84 20.13 -14.36
N ILE A 128 0.91 19.18 -13.42
CA ILE A 128 2.12 18.39 -13.14
C ILE A 128 2.46 17.54 -14.37
N PRO A 129 3.67 17.70 -14.96
CA PRO A 129 4.07 16.90 -16.12
C PRO A 129 4.14 15.41 -15.81
N VAL A 130 3.77 14.59 -16.78
CA VAL A 130 3.86 13.11 -16.68
C VAL A 130 5.25 12.63 -16.26
N PRO A 131 6.39 13.17 -16.77
CA PRO A 131 7.72 12.75 -16.31
C PRO A 131 7.98 13.02 -14.82
N VAL A 132 7.43 14.11 -14.28
CA VAL A 132 7.55 14.44 -12.83
C VAL A 132 6.73 13.47 -12.01
N MET A 133 5.50 13.20 -12.44
CA MET A 133 4.63 12.20 -11.81
C MET A 133 5.29 10.82 -11.81
N GLY A 134 5.90 10.41 -12.93
CA GLY A 134 6.68 9.16 -13.02
C GLY A 134 7.86 9.13 -12.04
N GLY A 135 8.61 10.23 -11.92
CA GLY A 135 9.70 10.35 -10.95
C GLY A 135 9.24 10.23 -9.49
N ILE A 136 8.12 10.87 -9.15
CA ILE A 136 7.51 10.76 -7.82
C ILE A 136 7.09 9.30 -7.56
N LEU A 137 6.40 8.66 -8.51
CA LEU A 137 5.98 7.25 -8.37
C LEU A 137 7.17 6.30 -8.19
N LEU A 138 8.27 6.51 -8.92
CA LEU A 138 9.50 5.73 -8.73
C LEU A 138 10.08 5.88 -7.33
N LEU A 139 10.09 7.10 -6.79
CA LEU A 139 10.54 7.35 -5.41
C LEU A 139 9.62 6.70 -4.39
N LEU A 140 8.29 6.88 -4.53
CA LEU A 140 7.30 6.31 -3.61
C LEU A 140 7.40 4.78 -3.57
N PHE A 141 7.33 4.11 -4.73
CA PHE A 141 7.47 2.64 -4.80
C PHE A 141 8.85 2.16 -4.36
N GLY A 142 9.90 2.94 -4.61
CA GLY A 142 11.25 2.66 -4.11
C GLY A 142 11.35 2.70 -2.58
N ILE A 143 10.67 3.65 -1.93
CA ILE A 143 10.60 3.75 -0.46
C ILE A 143 9.83 2.54 0.09
N ILE A 144 8.68 2.19 -0.50
CA ILE A 144 7.89 1.02 -0.07
C ILE A 144 8.74 -0.27 -0.15
N ALA A 145 9.43 -0.49 -1.27
CA ALA A 145 10.34 -1.64 -1.42
C ALA A 145 11.47 -1.63 -0.37
N SER A 146 12.02 -0.46 -0.06
CA SER A 146 13.06 -0.29 0.96
C SER A 146 12.54 -0.60 2.38
N VAL A 147 11.32 -0.19 2.71
CA VAL A 147 10.66 -0.51 4.00
C VAL A 147 10.42 -2.02 4.13
N GLY A 148 10.01 -2.69 3.04
CA GLY A 148 9.90 -4.15 3.00
C GLY A 148 11.23 -4.84 3.29
N MET A 149 12.32 -4.40 2.66
CA MET A 149 13.67 -4.93 2.91
C MET A 149 14.13 -4.68 4.35
N ASP A 150 13.95 -3.47 4.88
CA ASP A 150 14.30 -3.14 6.27
C ASP A 150 13.51 -3.99 7.27
N THR A 151 12.25 -4.31 6.97
CA THR A 151 11.44 -5.23 7.78
C THR A 151 12.03 -6.63 7.83
N LEU A 152 12.48 -7.18 6.69
CA LEU A 152 13.15 -8.49 6.62
C LEU A 152 14.47 -8.53 7.41
N ILE A 153 15.24 -7.45 7.35
CA ILE A 153 16.50 -7.31 8.09
C ILE A 153 16.22 -7.25 9.60
N LYS A 154 15.25 -6.44 10.02
CA LYS A 154 14.87 -6.30 11.44
C LYS A 154 14.28 -7.58 12.03
N SER A 155 13.54 -8.35 11.22
CA SER A 155 13.05 -9.67 11.64
C SER A 155 14.14 -10.75 11.67
N LYS A 156 15.39 -10.40 11.29
CA LYS A 156 16.53 -11.32 11.20
C LYS A 156 16.21 -12.54 10.32
N THR A 157 15.50 -12.30 9.21
CA THR A 157 15.21 -13.37 8.26
C THR A 157 16.50 -13.82 7.61
N ASP A 158 16.87 -15.08 7.81
CA ASP A 158 18.01 -15.67 7.14
C ASP A 158 17.68 -15.93 5.66
N LEU A 159 18.27 -15.13 4.77
CA LEU A 159 18.13 -15.29 3.32
C LEU A 159 19.11 -16.33 2.75
N ALA A 160 20.08 -16.81 3.53
CA ALA A 160 20.93 -17.95 3.15
C ALA A 160 20.19 -19.28 3.33
N ASP A 161 19.13 -19.31 4.17
CA ASP A 161 18.23 -20.45 4.26
C ASP A 161 17.57 -20.71 2.88
N PRO A 162 17.75 -21.91 2.28
CA PRO A 162 17.20 -22.24 0.97
C PRO A 162 15.69 -22.03 0.86
N ARG A 163 14.93 -22.29 1.94
CA ARG A 163 13.48 -22.10 1.96
C ARG A 163 13.11 -20.64 1.78
N ASN A 164 13.74 -19.75 2.55
CA ASN A 164 13.45 -18.31 2.50
C ASN A 164 13.92 -17.73 1.17
N MET A 165 15.08 -18.16 0.68
CA MET A 165 15.62 -17.75 -0.62
C MET A 165 14.66 -18.13 -1.76
N ILE A 166 14.09 -19.34 -1.76
CA ILE A 166 13.11 -19.79 -2.77
C ILE A 166 11.84 -18.93 -2.70
N ILE A 167 11.28 -18.73 -1.50
CA ILE A 167 10.05 -17.94 -1.32
C ILE A 167 10.25 -16.51 -1.85
N VAL A 168 11.31 -15.83 -1.43
CA VAL A 168 11.60 -14.45 -1.85
C VAL A 168 11.83 -14.38 -3.37
N SER A 169 12.63 -15.30 -3.92
CA SER A 169 12.92 -15.32 -5.36
C SER A 169 11.66 -15.47 -6.21
N ILE A 170 10.74 -16.37 -5.81
CA ILE A 170 9.50 -16.58 -6.55
C ILE A 170 8.58 -15.37 -6.42
N ILE A 171 8.45 -14.78 -5.22
CA ILE A 171 7.67 -13.55 -5.04
C ILE A 171 8.17 -12.44 -5.96
N LEU A 172 9.50 -12.22 -6.02
CA LEU A 172 10.10 -11.18 -6.86
C LEU A 172 9.81 -11.42 -8.35
N VAL A 173 9.94 -12.65 -8.83
CA VAL A 173 9.65 -12.97 -10.25
C VAL A 173 8.17 -12.78 -10.59
N PHE A 174 7.26 -13.22 -9.72
CA PHE A 174 5.82 -13.13 -9.98
C PHE A 174 5.30 -11.69 -9.83
N ALA A 175 5.81 -10.93 -8.86
CA ALA A 175 5.36 -9.57 -8.59
C ALA A 175 6.00 -8.52 -9.51
N ILE A 176 7.32 -8.62 -9.77
CA ILE A 176 8.10 -7.61 -10.50
C ILE A 176 8.37 -8.06 -11.94
N GLY A 177 8.60 -9.35 -12.16
CA GLY A 177 8.95 -9.91 -13.48
C GLY A 177 7.81 -9.92 -14.49
N GLY A 178 6.63 -9.40 -14.15
CA GLY A 178 5.49 -9.29 -15.07
C GLY A 178 4.83 -10.62 -15.43
N MET A 179 5.04 -11.66 -14.60
CA MET A 179 4.41 -12.96 -14.83
C MET A 179 2.89 -12.85 -14.67
N THR A 180 2.16 -13.41 -15.62
CA THR A 180 0.69 -13.40 -15.63
C THR A 180 0.17 -14.83 -15.71
N PHE A 181 -0.80 -15.16 -14.87
CA PHE A 181 -1.52 -16.43 -14.92
C PHE A 181 -2.93 -16.19 -15.42
N ASN A 182 -3.29 -16.81 -16.55
CA ASN A 182 -4.64 -16.75 -17.06
C ASN A 182 -5.48 -17.89 -16.49
N PHE A 183 -6.41 -17.55 -15.60
CA PHE A 183 -7.44 -18.49 -15.13
C PHE A 183 -8.75 -18.20 -15.87
N GLY A 184 -9.14 -19.06 -16.81
CA GLY A 184 -10.44 -18.97 -17.48
C GLY A 184 -10.68 -17.68 -18.29
N GLY A 185 -9.63 -17.07 -18.85
CA GLY A 185 -9.70 -15.82 -19.61
C GLY A 185 -9.44 -14.55 -18.79
N VAL A 186 -9.23 -14.70 -17.48
CA VAL A 186 -8.89 -13.60 -16.57
C VAL A 186 -7.41 -13.67 -16.21
N GLY A 187 -6.65 -12.65 -16.58
CA GLY A 187 -5.22 -12.53 -16.26
C GLY A 187 -5.03 -12.03 -14.84
N PHE A 188 -4.41 -12.85 -13.98
CA PHE A 188 -3.97 -12.46 -12.65
C PHE A 188 -2.47 -12.19 -12.68
N SER A 189 -2.04 -11.03 -12.17
CA SER A 189 -0.66 -10.57 -12.30
C SER A 189 -0.23 -9.61 -11.20
N GLY A 190 1.08 -9.39 -11.09
CA GLY A 190 1.65 -8.35 -10.23
C GLY A 190 1.64 -8.71 -8.74
N ILE A 191 1.52 -7.68 -7.90
CA ILE A 191 1.74 -7.79 -6.45
C ILE A 191 0.74 -8.77 -5.79
N GLY A 192 -0.52 -8.78 -6.22
CA GLY A 192 -1.53 -9.71 -5.72
C GLY A 192 -1.17 -11.19 -5.98
N LEU A 193 -0.67 -11.49 -7.18
CA LEU A 193 -0.20 -12.84 -7.54
C LEU A 193 1.04 -13.22 -6.73
N GLY A 194 2.01 -12.32 -6.61
CA GLY A 194 3.20 -12.54 -5.78
C GLY A 194 2.86 -12.82 -4.32
N ALA A 195 1.93 -12.07 -3.73
CA ALA A 195 1.48 -12.25 -2.36
C ALA A 195 0.83 -13.63 -2.13
N ILE A 196 -0.10 -14.03 -3.01
CA ILE A 196 -0.77 -15.34 -2.89
C ILE A 196 0.24 -16.48 -3.01
N VAL A 197 1.13 -16.43 -4.02
CA VAL A 197 2.17 -17.45 -4.21
C VAL A 197 3.10 -17.51 -3.01
N GLY A 198 3.52 -16.35 -2.48
CA GLY A 198 4.35 -16.28 -1.27
C GLY A 198 3.69 -16.93 -0.05
N ILE A 199 2.41 -16.65 0.18
CA ILE A 199 1.64 -17.26 1.28
C ILE A 199 1.57 -18.78 1.09
N VAL A 200 1.20 -19.26 -0.10
CA VAL A 200 1.08 -20.68 -0.41
C VAL A 200 2.41 -21.40 -0.22
N LEU A 201 3.51 -20.84 -0.75
CA LEU A 201 4.84 -21.44 -0.60
C LEU A 201 5.30 -21.47 0.85
N ASN A 202 5.02 -20.43 1.63
CA ASN A 202 5.33 -20.41 3.05
C ASN A 202 4.60 -21.52 3.83
N PHE A 203 3.37 -21.88 3.42
CA PHE A 203 2.62 -23.00 4.02
C PHE A 203 3.09 -24.38 3.53
N VAL A 204 3.39 -24.51 2.24
CA VAL A 204 3.73 -25.82 1.62
C VAL A 204 5.18 -26.22 1.89
N LEU A 205 6.12 -25.27 1.87
CA LEU A 205 7.53 -25.59 2.01
C LEU A 205 7.88 -25.91 3.47
N PRO A 206 8.49 -27.10 3.73
CA PRO A 206 8.83 -27.53 5.07
C PRO A 206 9.81 -26.56 5.71
N LYS A 207 9.65 -26.28 7.01
CA LYS A 207 10.61 -25.48 7.76
C LYS A 207 11.95 -26.19 7.76
N THR A 208 12.98 -25.48 7.34
CA THR A 208 14.37 -25.91 7.35
C THR A 208 14.74 -26.19 8.80
N LYS A 209 15.14 -27.43 9.09
CA LYS A 209 15.80 -27.71 10.37
C LYS A 209 17.13 -26.96 10.32
N HIS A 210 17.39 -26.13 11.33
CA HIS A 210 18.63 -25.38 11.46
C HIS A 210 19.81 -26.30 11.11
N PHE A 211 20.49 -26.02 10.01
CA PHE A 211 21.68 -26.74 9.62
C PHE A 211 22.83 -25.92 10.19
N ASP A 212 23.36 -26.35 11.34
CA ASP A 212 24.50 -25.72 12.03
C ASP A 212 25.81 -25.96 11.25
N GLY A 213 25.88 -25.50 10.01
CA GLY A 213 27.05 -25.66 9.16
C GLY A 213 27.01 -24.68 8.00
N PHE A 214 27.41 -23.43 8.25
CA PHE A 214 28.76 -22.92 7.99
C PHE A 214 29.03 -21.69 8.88
#